data_AF-A0A419Q1H5-F1
#
_entry.id   AF-A0A419Q1H5-F1
#
_cell.length_a   1.000
_cell.length_b   1.000
_cell.length_c   1.000
_cell.angle_alpha   90.00
_cell.angle_beta   90.00
_cell.angle_gamma   90.00
#
_symmetry.space_group_name_H-M   'P 1'
#
loop_
_entity.id
_entity.type
_entity.pdbx_description
1 polymer ?
#
loop_
_entity_poly.entity_id
_entity_poly.type
_entity_poly.pdbx_seq_one_letter_code
_entity_poly.pdbx_strand_id
1 'polypeptide(L)'
;MHVPEANVKKCRWFYCCTALVILLYIALIYLSKYSNYRTRLFRQEITLIDSESELQDMGDRRSYRLGSVMEYVSTTPVWRVSSVEQLYKQMSWTSMQLTLFVVLTGNSFASKQEPENSEHMLESVLFNCQPMAPRMLDKIKIPVFLYKNCFRSVSQFMTLGSIPHGVVNPTNREVPFKVRNPTYNLSRVYLLPPNDFFNKTSLSRPCPVVRESRRESLYRTLQEWIRIANQSGILWWITYGTLLGSWRDGNMIPYDSDVDISILGSYEKRLRQLATDRKSIQKGKFNLVTRPGEHCVTSPGLRLDCDGHNVTSLQDTCSFCGPLARMFHQYGEYVDIYLVHLEVRVDVANNPIEFGYFDEGMDRDRVEPASVIFPLRTCKYMGLSVPCPNDPERFLTSVYGEEFALPRSRCSQETGSWT
;
A
#
# COMPACT_ATOMS: atom_id res chain seq x y z
N MET A 1 51.24 29.86 54.01
CA MET A 1 49.82 29.55 54.28
C MET A 1 49.43 28.35 53.42
N HIS A 2 49.42 27.15 54.01
CA HIS A 2 49.01 25.93 53.32
C HIS A 2 47.53 25.65 53.63
N VAL A 3 46.68 25.67 52.61
CA VAL A 3 45.30 25.16 52.71
C VAL A 3 45.37 23.63 52.58
N PRO A 4 44.71 22.83 53.46
CA PRO A 4 44.82 21.37 53.40
C PRO A 4 44.12 20.80 52.16
N GLU A 5 44.80 19.93 51.42
CA GLU A 5 44.32 19.23 50.22
C GLU A 5 42.99 18.47 50.41
N ALA A 6 42.61 18.17 51.66
CA ALA A 6 41.38 17.48 52.02
C ALA A 6 40.11 18.28 51.68
N ASN A 7 40.17 19.62 51.74
CA ASN A 7 39.00 20.47 51.43
C ASN A 7 38.77 20.64 49.92
N VAL A 8 39.82 20.55 49.11
CA VAL A 8 39.73 20.67 47.65
C VAL A 8 39.04 19.44 47.04
N LYS A 9 39.29 18.24 47.57
CA LYS A 9 38.67 16.99 47.11
C LYS A 9 37.17 16.90 47.44
N LYS A 10 36.75 17.35 48.64
CA LYS A 10 35.32 17.42 49.02
C LYS A 10 34.55 18.44 48.17
N CYS A 11 35.15 19.60 47.89
CA CYS A 11 34.55 20.61 47.02
C CYS A 11 34.36 20.06 45.60
N ARG A 12 35.38 19.39 45.03
CA ARG A 12 35.30 18.76 43.71
C ARG A 12 34.19 17.72 43.60
N TRP A 13 34.01 16.86 44.60
CA TRP A 13 32.93 15.86 44.61
C TRP A 13 31.54 16.49 44.66
N PHE A 14 31.36 17.53 45.49
CA PHE A 14 30.08 18.21 45.60
C PHE A 14 29.69 18.91 44.28
N TYR A 15 30.62 19.62 43.63
CA TYR A 15 30.38 20.25 42.32
C TYR A 15 30.19 19.23 41.18
N CYS A 16 30.83 18.06 41.25
CA CYS A 16 30.64 17.01 40.24
C CYS A 16 29.26 16.33 40.37
N CYS A 17 28.82 16.08 41.61
CA CYS A 17 27.48 15.53 41.87
C CYS A 17 26.37 16.52 41.48
N THR A 18 26.51 17.81 41.78
CA THR A 18 25.52 18.81 41.35
C THR A 18 25.48 18.96 39.83
N ALA A 19 26.63 18.94 39.15
CA ALA A 19 26.68 18.95 37.68
C ALA A 19 26.00 17.73 37.07
N LEU A 20 26.20 16.53 37.64
CA LEU A 20 25.55 15.30 37.17
C LEU A 20 24.03 15.34 37.35
N VAL A 21 23.54 15.85 38.48
CA VAL A 21 22.10 16.01 38.74
C VAL A 21 21.47 17.01 37.77
N ILE A 22 22.17 18.12 37.48
CA ILE A 22 21.71 19.10 36.49
C ILE A 22 21.65 18.47 35.09
N LEU A 23 22.66 17.71 34.68
CA LEU A 23 22.67 17.02 33.39
C LEU A 23 21.54 15.98 33.27
N LEU A 24 21.31 15.19 34.33
CA LEU A 24 20.20 14.23 34.37
C LEU A 24 18.83 14.93 34.32
N TYR A 25 18.68 16.07 35.00
CA TYR A 25 17.46 16.87 34.96
C TYR A 25 17.19 17.48 33.58
N ILE A 26 18.23 18.00 32.91
CA ILE A 26 18.16 18.49 31.54
C ILE A 26 17.79 17.36 30.58
N ALA A 27 18.39 16.17 30.73
CA ALA A 27 18.06 15.00 29.93
C ALA A 27 16.60 14.57 30.13
N LEU A 28 16.08 14.61 31.36
CA LEU A 28 14.69 14.31 31.69
C LEU A 28 13.72 15.32 31.06
N ILE A 29 14.05 16.61 31.09
CA ILE A 29 13.26 17.65 30.40
C ILE A 29 13.29 17.42 28.89
N TYR A 30 14.45 17.08 28.32
CA TYR A 30 14.58 16.85 26.89
C TYR A 30 13.78 15.61 26.45
N LEU A 31 13.84 14.51 27.22
CA LEU A 31 13.05 13.30 26.99
C LEU A 31 11.54 13.56 27.13
N SER A 32 11.12 14.33 28.15
CA SER A 32 9.71 14.73 28.33
C SER A 32 9.21 15.59 27.17
N LYS A 33 10.01 16.58 26.74
CA LYS A 33 9.68 17.46 25.62
C LYS A 33 9.64 16.71 24.29
N TYR A 34 10.56 15.78 24.07
CA TYR A 34 10.61 14.91 22.90
C TYR A 34 9.41 13.95 22.87
N SER A 35 9.04 13.36 24.02
CA SER A 35 7.83 12.53 24.15
C SER A 35 6.57 13.32 23.82
N ASN A 36 6.42 14.53 24.38
CA ASN A 36 5.26 15.39 24.10
C ASN A 36 5.19 15.85 22.64
N TYR A 37 6.34 16.14 22.01
CA TYR A 37 6.42 16.47 20.59
C TYR A 37 5.99 15.30 19.71
N ARG A 38 6.47 14.09 19.99
CA ARG A 38 6.06 12.86 19.28
C ARG A 38 4.58 12.58 19.42
N THR A 39 4.02 12.73 20.62
CA THR A 39 2.57 12.57 20.87
C THR A 39 1.75 13.61 20.10
N ARG A 40 2.23 14.86 20.00
CA ARG A 40 1.55 15.92 19.25
C ARG A 40 1.59 15.68 17.75
N LEU A 41 2.75 15.30 17.20
CA LEU A 41 2.90 14.90 15.79
C LEU A 41 2.00 13.72 15.45
N PHE A 42 2.00 12.68 16.30
CA PHE A 42 1.15 11.50 16.12
C PHE A 42 -0.35 11.89 16.15
N ARG A 43 -0.76 12.78 17.07
CA ARG A 43 -2.13 13.29 17.12
C ARG A 43 -2.48 14.12 15.87
N GLN A 44 -1.54 14.89 15.33
CA GLN A 44 -1.73 15.63 14.07
C GLN A 44 -1.83 14.69 12.86
N GLU A 45 -1.00 13.65 12.78
CA GLU A 45 -1.08 12.62 11.74
C GLU A 45 -2.43 11.89 11.79
N ILE A 46 -2.87 11.47 12.97
CA ILE A 46 -4.21 10.88 13.15
C ILE A 46 -5.30 11.83 12.67
N THR A 47 -5.24 13.12 13.06
CA THR A 47 -6.24 14.12 12.64
C THR A 47 -6.25 14.32 11.11
N LEU A 48 -5.10 14.20 10.44
CA LEU A 48 -5.00 14.28 8.99
C LEU A 48 -5.56 13.03 8.31
N ILE A 49 -5.23 11.83 8.80
CA ILE A 49 -5.79 10.56 8.32
C ILE A 49 -7.32 10.54 8.51
N ASP A 50 -7.81 11.06 9.63
CA ASP A 50 -9.23 11.18 9.96
C ASP A 50 -9.98 12.21 9.08
N SER A 51 -9.25 13.14 8.45
CA SER A 51 -9.80 14.07 7.45
C SER A 51 -9.86 13.47 6.04
N GLU A 52 -9.25 12.31 5.82
CA GLU A 52 -9.18 11.60 4.53
C GLU A 52 -10.19 10.46 4.42
N SER A 53 -10.94 10.16 5.49
CA SER A 53 -12.07 9.23 5.40
C SER A 53 -13.25 9.89 4.69
N GLU A 54 -13.64 9.36 3.53
CA GLU A 54 -14.74 9.86 2.73
C GLU A 54 -15.95 8.93 2.79
N LEU A 55 -17.13 9.54 2.83
CA LEU A 55 -18.42 8.87 2.72
C LEU A 55 -18.92 8.97 1.29
N GLN A 56 -19.11 7.82 0.63
CA GLN A 56 -19.71 7.74 -0.70
C GLN A 56 -21.14 7.20 -0.60
N ASP A 57 -22.09 7.91 -1.19
CA ASP A 57 -23.50 7.51 -1.26
C ASP A 57 -23.79 6.77 -2.56
N MET A 58 -24.28 5.53 -2.46
CA MET A 58 -24.61 4.65 -3.58
C MET A 58 -26.12 4.36 -3.65
N GLY A 59 -26.95 5.16 -2.98
CA GLY A 59 -28.42 5.06 -3.02
C GLY A 59 -28.97 4.17 -1.92
N ASP A 60 -28.98 2.84 -2.11
CA ASP A 60 -29.47 1.88 -1.10
C ASP A 60 -28.42 1.56 -0.02
N ARG A 61 -27.15 1.93 -0.28
CA ARG A 61 -25.98 1.66 0.55
C ARG A 61 -25.03 2.84 0.55
N ARG A 62 -24.25 2.94 1.62
CA ARG A 62 -23.17 3.91 1.76
C ARG A 62 -21.84 3.20 2.00
N SER A 63 -20.77 3.72 1.41
CA SER A 63 -19.41 3.22 1.61
C SER A 63 -18.58 4.23 2.40
N TYR A 64 -17.80 3.72 3.36
CA TYR A 64 -16.90 4.51 4.19
C TYR A 64 -15.49 3.99 4.06
N ARG A 65 -14.60 4.86 3.56
CA ARG A 65 -13.19 4.54 3.35
C ARG A 65 -12.41 4.74 4.64
N LEU A 66 -11.65 3.73 5.05
CA LEU A 66 -10.86 3.74 6.27
C LEU A 66 -9.45 4.26 6.03
N GLY A 67 -8.96 5.03 7.02
CA GLY A 67 -7.59 5.48 7.09
C GLY A 67 -6.63 4.40 7.62
N SER A 68 -5.34 4.63 7.37
CA SER A 68 -4.26 3.82 7.94
C SER A 68 -3.25 4.68 8.67
N VAL A 69 -2.69 4.15 9.75
CA VAL A 69 -1.62 4.77 10.54
C VAL A 69 -0.37 3.90 10.48
N MET A 70 0.78 4.55 10.33
CA MET A 70 2.08 3.91 10.46
C MET A 70 2.52 3.99 11.92
N GLU A 71 2.75 2.84 12.54
CA GLU A 71 3.34 2.71 13.86
C GLU A 71 4.74 2.09 13.75
N TYR A 72 5.55 2.23 14.80
CA TYR A 72 6.86 1.58 14.87
C TYR A 72 6.86 0.51 15.95
N VAL A 73 7.11 -0.74 15.55
CA VAL A 73 7.37 -1.86 16.46
C VAL A 73 8.88 -2.07 16.50
N SER A 74 9.52 -1.62 17.59
CA SER A 74 10.97 -1.37 17.64
C SER A 74 11.41 -0.40 16.53
N THR A 75 12.10 -0.91 15.50
CA THR A 75 12.59 -0.13 14.35
C THR A 75 11.81 -0.40 13.07
N THR A 76 10.88 -1.35 13.09
CA THR A 76 10.14 -1.77 11.91
C THR A 76 8.84 -0.97 11.80
N PRO A 77 8.61 -0.25 10.69
CA PRO A 77 7.32 0.40 10.47
C PRO A 77 6.25 -0.65 10.16
N VAL A 78 5.11 -0.54 10.85
CA VAL A 78 3.95 -1.44 10.75
C VAL A 78 2.71 -0.60 10.50
N TRP A 79 1.95 -0.94 9.46
CA TRP A 79 0.73 -0.23 9.10
C TRP A 79 -0.48 -0.89 9.75
N ARG A 80 -1.35 -0.07 10.32
CA ARG A 80 -2.60 -0.47 10.98
C ARG A 80 -3.77 0.38 10.52
N VAL A 81 -4.98 -0.14 10.68
CA VAL A 81 -6.22 0.61 10.41
C VAL A 81 -6.58 1.46 11.63
N SER A 82 -6.72 2.78 11.46
CA SER A 82 -6.88 3.74 12.57
C SER A 82 -8.28 4.33 12.74
N SER A 83 -9.14 4.26 11.71
CA SER A 83 -10.41 5.01 11.70
C SER A 83 -11.59 4.31 12.38
N VAL A 84 -11.37 3.23 13.15
CA VAL A 84 -12.45 2.42 13.74
C VAL A 84 -13.26 3.21 14.77
N GLU A 85 -12.60 3.94 15.67
CA GLU A 85 -13.28 4.75 16.69
C GLU A 85 -14.09 5.89 16.07
N GLN A 86 -13.53 6.56 15.06
CA GLN A 86 -14.20 7.64 14.35
C GLN A 86 -15.42 7.13 13.59
N LEU A 87 -15.27 6.00 12.90
CA LEU A 87 -16.36 5.32 12.21
C LEU A 87 -17.50 5.02 13.18
N TYR A 88 -17.21 4.41 14.34
CA TYR A 88 -18.20 4.15 15.37
C TYR A 88 -18.97 5.41 15.80
N LYS A 89 -18.26 6.53 16.01
CA LYS A 89 -18.88 7.82 16.36
C LYS A 89 -19.78 8.35 15.25
N GLN A 90 -19.26 8.39 14.02
CA GLN A 90 -19.90 8.94 12.84
C GLN A 90 -21.17 8.17 12.47
N MET A 91 -21.10 6.83 12.53
CA MET A 91 -22.23 5.95 12.26
C MET A 91 -23.29 5.94 13.36
N SER A 92 -22.91 6.40 14.56
CA SER A 92 -23.73 6.26 15.77
C SER A 92 -24.13 4.82 16.08
N TRP A 93 -23.19 3.89 15.92
CA TRP A 93 -23.46 2.46 16.07
C TRP A 93 -23.87 2.06 17.48
N THR A 94 -24.79 1.10 17.56
CA THR A 94 -25.08 0.34 18.78
C THR A 94 -23.96 -0.67 19.06
N SER A 95 -23.98 -1.27 20.25
CA SER A 95 -23.11 -2.38 20.62
C SER A 95 -23.22 -3.57 19.65
N MET A 96 -24.44 -3.84 19.18
CA MET A 96 -24.73 -4.92 18.23
C MET A 96 -24.13 -4.63 16.85
N GLN A 97 -24.27 -3.40 16.36
CA GLN A 97 -23.68 -2.99 15.08
C GLN A 97 -22.14 -3.00 15.13
N LEU A 98 -21.55 -2.57 16.25
CA LEU A 98 -20.11 -2.68 16.46
C LEU A 98 -19.65 -4.15 16.48
N THR A 99 -20.41 -5.03 17.15
CA THR A 99 -20.14 -6.47 17.16
C THR A 99 -20.19 -7.05 15.75
N LEU A 100 -21.20 -6.70 14.96
CA LEU A 100 -21.31 -7.12 13.56
C LEU A 100 -20.13 -6.63 12.72
N PHE A 101 -19.72 -5.37 12.88
CA PHE A 101 -18.53 -4.83 12.24
C PHE A 101 -17.27 -5.63 12.60
N VAL A 102 -17.08 -5.97 13.89
CA VAL A 102 -15.97 -6.80 14.35
C VAL A 102 -15.96 -8.15 13.63
N VAL A 103 -17.11 -8.83 13.53
CA VAL A 103 -17.21 -10.11 12.81
C VAL A 103 -16.87 -9.96 11.33
N LEU A 104 -17.39 -8.93 10.65
CA LEU A 104 -17.05 -8.65 9.25
C LEU A 104 -15.56 -8.38 9.06
N THR A 105 -14.93 -7.62 9.97
CA THR A 105 -13.48 -7.38 9.93
C THR A 105 -12.69 -8.67 10.16
N GLY A 106 -13.12 -9.51 11.11
CA GLY A 106 -12.60 -10.86 11.37
C GLY A 106 -12.57 -11.69 10.10
N ASN A 107 -13.73 -11.86 9.48
CA ASN A 107 -13.89 -12.66 8.27
C ASN A 107 -13.10 -12.12 7.08
N SER A 108 -12.94 -10.79 6.98
CA SER A 108 -12.21 -10.16 5.88
C SER A 108 -10.70 -10.32 6.01
N PHE A 109 -10.15 -10.26 7.22
CA PHE A 109 -8.72 -10.43 7.48
C PHE A 109 -8.31 -11.88 7.78
N ALA A 110 -9.26 -12.78 8.06
CA ALA A 110 -8.99 -14.21 8.17
C ALA A 110 -8.51 -14.77 6.82
N SER A 111 -7.34 -15.39 6.82
CA SER A 111 -6.89 -16.18 5.68
C SER A 111 -7.59 -17.54 5.72
N LYS A 112 -7.87 -18.14 4.54
CA LYS A 112 -8.41 -19.51 4.47
C LYS A 112 -7.51 -20.58 5.13
N GLN A 113 -6.24 -20.28 5.41
CA GLN A 113 -5.24 -21.28 5.75
C GLN A 113 -5.17 -21.65 7.23
N GLU A 114 -5.70 -20.85 8.17
CA GLU A 114 -5.69 -21.20 9.61
C GLU A 114 -6.99 -20.77 10.34
N PRO A 115 -8.04 -21.61 10.33
CA PRO A 115 -9.32 -21.32 10.97
C PRO A 115 -9.20 -21.14 12.49
N GLU A 116 -8.43 -22.00 13.17
CA GLU A 116 -8.33 -22.02 14.64
C GLU A 116 -7.71 -20.73 15.21
N ASN A 117 -6.65 -20.22 14.58
CA ASN A 117 -6.02 -18.96 14.97
C ASN A 117 -6.95 -17.75 14.72
N SER A 118 -7.76 -17.82 13.66
CA SER A 118 -8.71 -16.76 13.30
C SER A 118 -9.90 -16.73 14.26
N GLU A 119 -10.39 -17.90 14.69
CA GLU A 119 -11.51 -18.04 15.62
C GLU A 119 -11.13 -17.55 17.02
N HIS A 120 -10.01 -18.03 17.58
CA HIS A 120 -9.53 -17.55 18.88
C HIS A 120 -9.23 -16.05 18.91
N MET A 121 -8.71 -15.52 17.81
CA MET A 121 -8.45 -14.09 17.69
C MET A 121 -9.75 -13.29 17.62
N LEU A 122 -10.74 -13.74 16.85
CA LEU A 122 -12.05 -13.11 16.79
C LEU A 122 -12.74 -13.16 18.17
N GLU A 123 -12.69 -14.30 18.87
CA GLU A 123 -13.19 -14.44 20.24
C GLU A 123 -12.54 -13.42 21.17
N SER A 124 -11.22 -13.24 21.09
CA SER A 124 -10.49 -12.25 21.90
C SER A 124 -10.91 -10.81 21.58
N VAL A 125 -11.10 -10.46 20.30
CA VAL A 125 -11.56 -9.12 19.92
C VAL A 125 -13.00 -8.90 20.40
N LEU A 126 -13.87 -9.88 20.19
CA LEU A 126 -15.26 -9.83 20.66
C LEU A 126 -15.34 -9.69 22.18
N PHE A 127 -14.49 -10.39 22.94
CA PHE A 127 -14.37 -10.22 24.39
C PHE A 127 -14.01 -8.78 24.77
N ASN A 128 -13.05 -8.16 24.07
CA ASN A 128 -12.70 -6.75 24.30
C ASN A 128 -13.78 -5.75 23.84
N CYS A 129 -14.71 -6.21 22.99
CA CYS A 129 -15.88 -5.47 22.51
C CYS A 129 -17.16 -5.75 23.29
N GLN A 130 -17.13 -6.66 24.26
CA GLN A 130 -18.26 -6.82 25.18
C GLN A 130 -18.27 -5.62 26.14
N PRO A 131 -19.32 -4.78 26.12
CA PRO A 131 -19.53 -3.88 27.24
C PRO A 131 -19.76 -4.76 28.47
N MET A 132 -19.14 -4.43 29.60
CA MET A 132 -19.54 -4.98 30.89
C MET A 132 -20.97 -4.52 31.20
N ALA A 133 -22.00 -5.16 30.63
CA ALA A 133 -23.37 -5.26 31.17
C ALA A 133 -24.25 -6.22 30.32
N PRO A 134 -25.13 -7.03 30.94
CA PRO A 134 -25.83 -8.14 30.30
C PRO A 134 -27.11 -7.71 29.57
N ARG A 135 -27.34 -8.29 28.39
CA ARG A 135 -28.62 -8.68 27.76
C ARG A 135 -29.80 -7.67 27.64
N MET A 136 -29.70 -6.40 28.04
CA MET A 136 -30.83 -5.46 28.00
C MET A 136 -30.62 -4.17 27.17
N LEU A 137 -29.51 -4.00 26.47
CA LEU A 137 -29.14 -2.70 25.84
C LEU A 137 -28.94 -2.75 24.33
N ASP A 138 -29.78 -3.50 23.59
CA ASP A 138 -29.70 -3.57 22.12
C ASP A 138 -29.96 -2.22 21.42
N LYS A 139 -30.50 -1.22 22.14
CA LYS A 139 -30.89 0.08 21.57
C LYS A 139 -30.08 1.28 22.09
N ILE A 140 -29.10 1.09 22.97
CA ILE A 140 -28.38 2.23 23.57
C ILE A 140 -26.99 2.38 22.96
N LYS A 141 -26.71 3.59 22.44
CA LYS A 141 -25.36 4.02 22.08
C LYS A 141 -24.54 4.18 23.35
N ILE A 142 -23.53 3.33 23.52
CA ILE A 142 -22.67 3.34 24.71
C ILE A 142 -21.56 4.39 24.53
N PRO A 143 -21.19 5.14 25.59
CA PRO A 143 -20.08 6.09 25.52
C PRO A 143 -18.79 5.49 24.95
N VAL A 144 -18.18 6.20 24.00
CA VAL A 144 -16.97 5.78 23.25
C VAL A 144 -15.84 5.28 24.15
N PHE A 145 -15.63 5.91 25.31
CA PHE A 145 -14.54 5.54 26.21
C PHE A 145 -14.66 4.10 26.76
N LEU A 146 -15.87 3.53 26.80
CA LEU A 146 -16.11 2.15 27.22
C LEU A 146 -15.65 1.14 26.16
N TYR A 147 -15.55 1.54 24.90
CA TYR A 147 -15.07 0.72 23.79
C TYR A 147 -13.59 0.94 23.44
N LYS A 148 -12.86 1.69 24.26
CA LYS A 148 -11.45 1.99 23.97
C LYS A 148 -10.60 0.73 23.77
N ASN A 149 -10.84 -0.32 24.56
CA ASN A 149 -10.14 -1.60 24.42
C ASN A 149 -10.59 -2.37 23.17
N CYS A 150 -11.88 -2.33 22.83
CA CYS A 150 -12.42 -2.87 21.58
C CYS A 150 -11.73 -2.25 20.37
N PHE A 151 -11.79 -0.92 20.23
CA PHE A 151 -11.21 -0.22 19.08
C PHE A 151 -9.72 -0.48 18.96
N ARG A 152 -8.99 -0.49 20.08
CA ARG A 152 -7.58 -0.86 20.11
C ARG A 152 -7.35 -2.29 19.61
N SER A 153 -8.18 -3.24 20.04
CA SER A 153 -8.06 -4.65 19.65
C SER A 153 -8.36 -4.85 18.17
N VAL A 154 -9.42 -4.22 17.66
CA VAL A 154 -9.77 -4.23 16.24
C VAL A 154 -8.64 -3.63 15.40
N SER A 155 -8.14 -2.44 15.75
CA SER A 155 -7.00 -1.82 15.05
C SER A 155 -5.71 -2.64 15.12
N GLN A 156 -5.47 -3.35 16.23
CA GLN A 156 -4.32 -4.24 16.36
C GLN A 156 -4.45 -5.48 15.47
N PHE A 157 -5.65 -6.03 15.37
CA PHE A 157 -5.98 -7.17 14.53
C PHE A 157 -5.92 -6.82 13.03
N MET A 158 -6.41 -5.64 12.64
CA MET A 158 -6.37 -5.13 11.26
C MET A 158 -4.97 -4.62 10.89
N THR A 159 -3.99 -5.52 10.85
CA THR A 159 -2.65 -5.22 10.38
C THR A 159 -2.58 -5.27 8.86
N LEU A 160 -2.00 -4.23 8.26
CA LEU A 160 -1.72 -4.15 6.83
C LEU A 160 -0.33 -4.73 6.50
N GLY A 161 0.40 -5.16 7.53
CA GLY A 161 1.77 -5.62 7.45
C GLY A 161 2.81 -4.51 7.59
N SER A 162 4.07 -4.91 7.46
CA SER A 162 5.24 -4.03 7.41
C SER A 162 5.78 -3.93 5.99
N ILE A 163 6.55 -2.90 5.68
CA ILE A 163 7.33 -2.90 4.44
C ILE A 163 8.31 -4.09 4.47
N PRO A 164 8.36 -4.93 3.43
CA PRO A 164 9.29 -6.04 3.40
C PRO A 164 10.75 -5.60 3.52
N HIS A 165 11.56 -6.32 4.30
CA HIS A 165 12.96 -5.97 4.59
C HIS A 165 13.79 -5.68 3.33
N GLY A 166 13.55 -6.40 2.24
CA GLY A 166 14.22 -6.16 0.95
C GLY A 166 13.94 -4.76 0.37
N VAL A 167 12.73 -4.24 0.53
CA VAL A 167 12.32 -2.93 -0.03
C VAL A 167 12.99 -1.77 0.71
N VAL A 168 13.33 -1.96 2.00
CA VAL A 168 13.97 -0.94 2.85
C VAL A 168 15.49 -0.89 2.69
N ASN A 169 16.13 -1.91 2.10
CA ASN A 169 17.59 -2.01 2.05
C ASN A 169 18.21 -1.12 0.94
N PRO A 170 19.10 -0.16 1.28
CA PRO A 170 19.83 0.65 0.29
C PRO A 170 20.59 -0.19 -0.74
N THR A 171 21.10 -1.38 -0.37
CA THR A 171 21.86 -2.25 -1.30
C THR A 171 20.98 -2.85 -2.41
N ASN A 172 19.64 -2.85 -2.26
CA ASN A 172 18.74 -3.18 -3.35
C ASN A 172 18.69 -2.10 -4.45
N ARG A 173 19.18 -0.88 -4.18
CA ARG A 173 19.25 0.21 -5.16
C ARG A 173 20.55 0.22 -5.96
N GLU A 174 21.65 -0.21 -5.34
CA GLU A 174 23.01 -0.04 -5.90
C GLU A 174 23.37 -1.07 -6.98
N VAL A 175 22.59 -2.15 -7.13
CA VAL A 175 22.88 -3.15 -8.16
C VAL A 175 22.31 -2.68 -9.50
N PRO A 176 23.17 -2.43 -10.52
CA PRO A 176 22.71 -1.97 -11.83
C PRO A 176 21.75 -2.97 -12.46
N PHE A 177 20.81 -2.46 -13.27
CA PHE A 177 19.85 -3.29 -14.01
C PHE A 177 20.53 -4.46 -14.76
N LYS A 178 21.66 -4.18 -15.41
CA LYS A 178 22.46 -5.17 -16.15
C LYS A 178 23.09 -6.26 -15.28
N VAL A 179 23.21 -6.08 -13.98
CA VAL A 179 23.74 -7.12 -13.07
C VAL A 179 22.62 -8.06 -12.63
N ARG A 180 21.38 -7.57 -12.48
CA ARG A 180 20.23 -8.41 -12.06
C ARG A 180 19.42 -8.99 -13.21
N ASN A 181 19.44 -8.35 -14.38
CA ASN A 181 18.69 -8.77 -15.55
C ASN A 181 19.42 -8.43 -16.88
N PRO A 182 20.66 -8.93 -17.08
CA PRO A 182 21.46 -8.64 -18.28
C PRO A 182 20.82 -9.14 -19.58
N THR A 183 19.95 -10.15 -19.50
CA THR A 183 19.36 -10.80 -20.67
C THR A 183 17.95 -11.23 -20.31
N TYR A 184 16.97 -10.75 -21.09
CA TYR A 184 15.59 -11.17 -20.93
C TYR A 184 15.45 -12.61 -21.45
N ASN A 185 15.47 -13.58 -20.54
CA ASN A 185 15.26 -14.97 -20.90
C ASN A 185 13.75 -15.23 -20.99
N LEU A 186 13.24 -15.36 -22.21
CA LEU A 186 11.81 -15.55 -22.43
C LEU A 186 11.36 -16.90 -21.85
N SER A 187 10.49 -16.85 -20.84
CA SER A 187 9.94 -18.05 -20.22
C SER A 187 9.16 -18.91 -21.22
N ARG A 188 9.25 -20.24 -21.06
CA ARG A 188 8.54 -21.22 -21.91
C ARG A 188 7.03 -21.07 -21.88
N VAL A 189 6.48 -20.46 -20.82
CA VAL A 189 5.04 -20.18 -20.72
C VAL A 189 4.53 -19.31 -21.88
N TYR A 190 5.41 -18.48 -22.45
CA TYR A 190 5.13 -17.58 -23.57
C TYR A 190 5.41 -18.20 -24.94
N LEU A 191 5.85 -19.45 -25.02
CA LEU A 191 6.17 -20.11 -26.29
C LEU A 191 5.02 -21.01 -26.72
N LEU A 192 4.69 -21.00 -28.01
CA LEU A 192 3.85 -22.03 -28.59
C LEU A 192 4.61 -23.36 -28.63
N PRO A 193 3.93 -24.49 -28.39
CA PRO A 193 4.54 -25.79 -28.65
C PRO A 193 4.90 -25.89 -30.15
N PRO A 194 6.03 -26.53 -30.50
CA PRO A 194 6.37 -26.78 -31.89
C PRO A 194 5.28 -27.64 -32.56
N ASN A 195 4.93 -27.36 -33.81
CA ASN A 195 3.91 -28.13 -34.54
C ASN A 195 4.39 -29.55 -34.88
N ASP A 196 5.71 -29.75 -35.02
CA ASP A 196 6.33 -31.04 -35.37
C ASP A 196 7.42 -31.44 -34.37
N PHE A 197 7.13 -32.41 -33.50
CA PHE A 197 8.10 -32.96 -32.54
C PHE A 197 9.29 -33.67 -33.20
N PHE A 198 9.18 -34.05 -34.48
CA PHE A 198 10.13 -34.94 -35.17
C PHE A 198 11.07 -34.24 -36.17
N ASN A 199 10.84 -32.97 -36.53
CA ASN A 199 11.69 -32.25 -37.48
C ASN A 199 12.63 -31.28 -36.75
N LYS A 200 13.79 -31.79 -36.30
CA LYS A 200 14.86 -31.04 -35.62
C LYS A 200 15.61 -30.01 -36.51
N THR A 201 15.09 -29.70 -37.71
CA THR A 201 15.78 -28.88 -38.73
C THR A 201 15.17 -27.49 -38.92
N SER A 202 14.08 -27.12 -38.24
CA SER A 202 13.55 -25.75 -38.31
C SER A 202 14.41 -24.79 -37.49
N LEU A 203 14.93 -23.73 -38.13
CA LEU A 203 15.62 -22.65 -37.43
C LEU A 203 14.65 -21.95 -36.49
N SER A 204 14.93 -22.02 -35.18
CA SER A 204 14.21 -21.24 -34.16
C SER A 204 14.44 -19.74 -34.40
N ARG A 205 13.35 -19.01 -34.65
CA ARG A 205 13.36 -17.55 -34.76
C ARG A 205 13.19 -16.92 -33.37
N PRO A 206 13.93 -15.85 -33.05
CA PRO A 206 13.79 -15.17 -31.77
C PRO A 206 12.46 -14.42 -31.70
N CYS A 207 11.81 -14.50 -30.55
CA CYS A 207 10.59 -13.77 -30.25
C CYS A 207 10.92 -12.33 -29.83
N PRO A 208 10.22 -11.31 -30.36
CA PRO A 208 10.45 -9.94 -29.93
C PRO A 208 9.98 -9.76 -28.48
N VAL A 209 10.82 -9.14 -27.66
CA VAL A 209 10.53 -8.81 -26.26
C VAL A 209 10.70 -7.31 -26.03
N VAL A 210 10.18 -6.80 -24.91
CA VAL A 210 10.36 -5.41 -24.51
C VAL A 210 11.84 -5.01 -24.55
N ARG A 211 12.13 -3.93 -25.28
CA ARG A 211 13.49 -3.41 -25.47
C ARG A 211 14.17 -3.18 -24.12
N GLU A 212 15.45 -3.53 -24.05
CA GLU A 212 16.26 -3.39 -22.84
C GLU A 212 16.22 -1.97 -22.28
N SER A 213 16.30 -0.94 -23.14
CA SER A 213 16.27 0.46 -22.73
C SER A 213 14.99 0.84 -21.97
N ARG A 214 13.84 0.30 -22.41
CA ARG A 214 12.55 0.54 -21.73
C ARG A 214 12.50 -0.17 -20.40
N ARG A 215 12.92 -1.44 -20.36
CA ARG A 215 13.00 -2.21 -19.10
C ARG A 215 13.94 -1.54 -18.09
N GLU A 216 15.08 -1.03 -18.53
CA GLU A 216 16.01 -0.29 -17.67
C GLU A 216 15.40 1.03 -17.16
N SER A 217 14.70 1.78 -18.02
CA SER A 217 14.00 3.01 -17.67
C SER A 217 12.91 2.78 -16.61
N LEU A 218 12.07 1.76 -16.80
CA LEU A 218 11.04 1.36 -15.84
C LEU A 218 11.64 0.85 -14.53
N TYR A 219 12.71 0.05 -14.58
CA TYR A 219 13.44 -0.40 -13.40
C TYR A 219 13.96 0.77 -12.57
N ARG A 220 14.60 1.76 -13.19
CA ARG A 220 15.10 2.96 -12.51
C ARG A 220 13.96 3.80 -11.94
N THR A 221 12.85 3.90 -12.68
CA THR A 221 11.65 4.62 -12.22
C THR A 221 11.03 3.94 -10.99
N LEU A 222 10.93 2.61 -11.00
CA LEU A 222 10.45 1.84 -9.84
C LEU A 222 11.42 1.96 -8.64
N GLN A 223 12.73 1.99 -8.85
CA GLN A 223 13.70 2.24 -7.78
C GLN A 223 13.52 3.63 -7.15
N GLU A 224 13.24 4.65 -7.96
CA GLU A 224 12.97 5.99 -7.46
C GLU A 224 11.61 6.07 -6.74
N TRP A 225 10.58 5.36 -7.24
CA TRP A 225 9.33 5.20 -6.52
C TRP A 225 9.55 4.61 -5.11
N ILE A 226 10.34 3.52 -5.01
CA ILE A 226 10.68 2.90 -3.72
C ILE A 226 11.31 3.94 -2.77
N ARG A 227 12.13 4.86 -3.29
CA ARG A 227 12.70 5.95 -2.49
C ARG A 227 11.64 6.90 -1.98
N ILE A 228 10.76 7.37 -2.85
CA ILE A 228 9.68 8.29 -2.49
C ILE A 228 8.74 7.63 -1.46
N ALA A 229 8.28 6.40 -1.74
CA ALA A 229 7.37 5.68 -0.86
C ALA A 229 7.96 5.46 0.55
N ASN A 230 9.23 5.05 0.65
CA ASN A 230 9.90 4.86 1.94
C ASN A 230 10.06 6.18 2.71
N GLN A 231 10.45 7.27 2.04
CA GLN A 231 10.62 8.57 2.68
C GLN A 231 9.30 9.20 3.13
N SER A 232 8.24 8.93 2.38
CA SER A 232 6.90 9.46 2.65
C SER A 232 6.03 8.51 3.48
N GLY A 233 6.55 7.35 3.89
CA GLY A 233 5.80 6.36 4.68
C GLY A 233 4.54 5.86 3.98
N ILE A 234 4.59 5.67 2.66
CA ILE A 234 3.46 5.21 1.85
C ILE A 234 3.54 3.70 1.69
N LEU A 235 2.50 2.99 2.13
CA LEU A 235 2.36 1.56 1.88
C LEU A 235 1.93 1.35 0.41
N TRP A 236 2.63 0.46 -0.29
CA TRP A 236 2.42 0.18 -1.70
C TRP A 236 2.69 -1.30 -2.02
N TRP A 237 2.23 -1.77 -3.18
CA TRP A 237 2.52 -3.11 -3.70
C TRP A 237 2.40 -3.15 -5.23
N ILE A 238 3.02 -4.13 -5.88
CA ILE A 238 2.82 -4.37 -7.33
C ILE A 238 1.44 -4.96 -7.61
N THR A 239 0.83 -4.58 -8.73
CA THR A 239 -0.53 -5.02 -9.12
C THR A 239 -0.61 -5.38 -10.62
N TYR A 240 -1.78 -5.78 -11.10
CA TYR A 240 -2.11 -6.03 -12.52
C TYR A 240 -1.01 -6.77 -13.33
N GLY A 241 -0.59 -6.23 -14.47
CA GLY A 241 0.34 -6.90 -15.40
C GLY A 241 1.70 -7.11 -14.76
N THR A 242 2.09 -6.19 -13.86
CA THR A 242 3.33 -6.27 -13.09
C THR A 242 3.30 -7.41 -12.08
N LEU A 243 2.20 -7.59 -11.34
CA LEU A 243 2.01 -8.73 -10.44
C LEU A 243 1.96 -10.04 -11.21
N LEU A 244 1.29 -10.07 -12.36
CA LEU A 244 1.19 -11.26 -13.21
C LEU A 244 2.56 -11.69 -13.75
N GLY A 245 3.37 -10.75 -14.24
CA GLY A 245 4.74 -11.02 -14.66
C GLY A 245 5.62 -11.47 -13.50
N SER A 246 5.48 -10.84 -12.33
CA SER A 246 6.14 -11.28 -11.09
C SER A 246 5.80 -12.72 -10.73
N TRP A 247 4.52 -13.10 -10.82
CA TRP A 247 4.04 -14.44 -10.48
C TRP A 247 4.51 -15.51 -11.49
N ARG A 248 4.50 -15.21 -12.79
CA ARG A 248 4.88 -16.18 -13.84
C ARG A 248 6.36 -16.52 -13.86
N ASP A 249 7.21 -15.50 -13.93
CA ASP A 249 8.65 -15.69 -14.11
C ASP A 249 9.51 -14.60 -13.46
N GLY A 250 8.91 -13.76 -12.61
CA GLY A 250 9.60 -12.70 -11.90
C GLY A 250 10.02 -11.53 -12.80
N ASN A 251 9.50 -11.41 -14.03
CA ASN A 251 9.86 -10.36 -14.98
C ASN A 251 8.64 -9.60 -15.52
N MET A 252 8.91 -8.48 -16.22
CA MET A 252 7.89 -7.79 -17.02
C MET A 252 7.38 -8.72 -18.11
N ILE A 253 6.08 -8.69 -18.40
CA ILE A 253 5.50 -9.48 -19.49
C ILE A 253 6.15 -9.07 -20.84
N PRO A 254 6.48 -10.00 -21.76
CA PRO A 254 7.36 -9.74 -22.91
C PRO A 254 6.89 -8.65 -23.89
N TYR A 255 5.60 -8.38 -23.92
CA TYR A 255 4.94 -7.43 -24.83
C TYR A 255 4.25 -6.29 -24.07
N ASP A 256 4.58 -6.13 -22.80
CA ASP A 256 4.02 -5.11 -21.91
C ASP A 256 4.75 -3.77 -22.05
N SER A 257 4.15 -2.68 -21.55
CA SER A 257 4.68 -1.32 -21.78
C SER A 257 5.04 -0.52 -20.53
N ASP A 258 4.50 -0.89 -19.38
CA ASP A 258 4.51 -0.11 -18.15
C ASP A 258 4.73 -1.01 -16.91
N VAL A 259 4.66 -0.38 -15.74
CA VAL A 259 4.67 -1.04 -14.44
C VAL A 259 3.48 -0.54 -13.65
N ASP A 260 2.74 -1.42 -12.99
CA ASP A 260 1.57 -1.09 -12.18
C ASP A 260 1.86 -1.34 -10.71
N ILE A 261 1.55 -0.34 -9.89
CA ILE A 261 1.54 -0.45 -8.44
C ILE A 261 0.24 0.11 -7.87
N SER A 262 -0.07 -0.31 -6.66
CA SER A 262 -1.18 0.22 -5.88
C SER A 262 -0.69 0.82 -4.58
N ILE A 263 -1.41 1.81 -4.08
CA ILE A 263 -1.27 2.37 -2.74
C ILE A 263 -2.63 2.38 -2.04
N LEU A 264 -2.64 2.55 -0.71
CA LEU A 264 -3.88 2.82 -0.01
C LEU A 264 -4.43 4.21 -0.36
N GLY A 265 -5.76 4.30 -0.56
CA GLY A 265 -6.48 5.55 -0.81
C GLY A 265 -6.26 6.61 0.28
N SER A 266 -6.04 6.19 1.52
CA SER A 266 -5.64 7.07 2.63
C SER A 266 -4.24 7.68 2.48
N TYR A 267 -3.59 7.57 1.31
CA TYR A 267 -2.36 8.28 0.97
C TYR A 267 -2.53 9.22 -0.21
N GLU A 268 -3.72 9.33 -0.79
CA GLU A 268 -3.95 10.13 -2.01
C GLU A 268 -3.49 11.57 -1.82
N LYS A 269 -3.94 12.24 -0.75
CA LYS A 269 -3.56 13.62 -0.45
C LYS A 269 -2.06 13.79 -0.32
N ARG A 270 -1.40 12.85 0.38
CA ARG A 270 0.07 12.83 0.52
C ARG A 270 0.74 12.64 -0.83
N LEU A 271 0.24 11.75 -1.69
CA LEU A 271 0.77 11.52 -3.03
C LEU A 271 0.65 12.78 -3.90
N ARG A 272 -0.51 13.46 -3.87
CA ARG A 272 -0.74 14.71 -4.60
C ARG A 272 0.21 15.82 -4.15
N GLN A 273 0.57 15.88 -2.87
CA GLN A 273 1.56 16.83 -2.35
C GLN A 273 2.99 16.55 -2.85
N LEU A 274 3.29 15.30 -3.24
CA LEU A 274 4.59 14.90 -3.79
C LEU A 274 4.66 15.10 -5.30
N ALA A 275 3.55 15.45 -5.96
CA ALA A 275 3.50 15.63 -7.40
C ALA A 275 4.46 16.72 -7.86
N THR A 276 5.14 16.45 -8.97
CA THR A 276 5.95 17.44 -9.67
C THR A 276 5.04 18.56 -10.16
N ASP A 277 5.42 19.82 -9.88
CA ASP A 277 4.75 20.97 -10.49
C ASP A 277 4.74 20.77 -12.00
N ARG A 278 3.55 20.84 -12.60
CA ARG A 278 3.34 20.57 -14.02
C ARG A 278 4.24 21.43 -14.91
N LYS A 279 4.53 22.68 -14.51
CA LYS A 279 5.46 23.58 -15.21
C LYS A 279 6.93 23.12 -15.16
N SER A 280 7.27 22.23 -14.24
CA SER A 280 8.61 21.68 -14.04
C SER A 280 8.78 20.29 -14.66
N ILE A 281 7.75 19.73 -15.32
CA ILE A 281 7.82 18.43 -15.95
C ILE A 281 8.86 18.45 -17.07
N GLN A 282 9.81 17.53 -17.01
CA GLN A 282 10.89 17.45 -18.00
C GLN A 282 11.26 16.00 -18.30
N LYS A 283 11.37 15.68 -19.59
CA LYS A 283 11.93 14.41 -20.07
C LYS A 283 13.38 14.26 -19.58
N GLY A 284 13.74 13.05 -19.12
CA GLY A 284 15.08 12.77 -18.58
C GLY A 284 15.25 13.17 -17.10
N LYS A 285 14.16 13.52 -16.43
CA LYS A 285 14.07 13.66 -14.97
C LYS A 285 12.93 12.80 -14.47
N PHE A 286 12.97 12.40 -13.20
CA PHE A 286 11.84 11.73 -12.58
C PHE A 286 10.73 12.75 -12.32
N ASN A 287 9.55 12.48 -12.86
CA ASN A 287 8.35 13.26 -12.66
C ASN A 287 7.28 12.37 -12.04
N LEU A 288 6.54 12.90 -11.06
CA LEU A 288 5.32 12.29 -10.51
C LEU A 288 4.15 13.20 -10.88
N VAL A 289 3.21 12.70 -11.66
CA VAL A 289 2.04 13.47 -12.12
C VAL A 289 0.79 12.79 -11.62
N THR A 290 -0.18 13.55 -11.13
CA THR A 290 -1.50 13.03 -10.74
C THR A 290 -2.57 13.45 -11.74
N ARG A 291 -3.61 12.63 -11.90
CA ARG A 291 -4.81 13.04 -12.62
C ARG A 291 -5.48 14.25 -11.93
N PRO A 292 -6.17 15.13 -12.68
CA PRO A 292 -6.73 16.36 -12.14
C PRO A 292 -7.99 16.18 -11.28
N GLY A 293 -8.69 15.04 -11.37
CA GLY A 293 -9.93 14.80 -10.64
C GLY A 293 -10.14 13.33 -10.30
N GLU A 294 -11.40 12.91 -10.28
CA GLU A 294 -11.82 11.52 -10.03
C GLU A 294 -11.40 10.57 -11.16
N HIS A 295 -11.46 9.27 -10.87
CA HIS A 295 -11.24 8.23 -11.87
C HIS A 295 -12.29 8.28 -12.99
N CYS A 296 -11.83 8.13 -14.23
CA CYS A 296 -12.71 8.01 -15.38
C CYS A 296 -13.34 6.62 -15.50
N VAL A 297 -14.58 6.45 -15.04
CA VAL A 297 -15.38 5.25 -15.35
C VAL A 297 -15.81 5.25 -16.82
N THR A 298 -16.19 6.42 -17.35
CA THR A 298 -16.57 6.60 -18.75
C THR A 298 -15.73 7.68 -19.42
N SER A 299 -15.57 7.58 -20.74
CA SER A 299 -14.85 8.57 -21.55
C SER A 299 -15.84 9.57 -22.18
N PRO A 300 -15.51 10.88 -22.22
CA PRO A 300 -14.30 11.50 -21.70
C PRO A 300 -14.47 11.98 -20.26
N GLY A 301 -13.51 11.67 -19.38
CA GLY A 301 -13.39 12.38 -18.10
C GLY A 301 -12.22 13.37 -18.10
N LEU A 302 -11.97 14.00 -16.95
CA LEU A 302 -11.08 15.17 -16.83
C LEU A 302 -9.61 14.80 -17.02
N ARG A 303 -8.92 15.42 -17.99
CA ARG A 303 -7.50 15.19 -18.29
C ARG A 303 -6.78 16.52 -18.52
N LEU A 304 -5.50 16.53 -18.18
CA LEU A 304 -4.59 17.65 -18.48
C LEU A 304 -3.37 17.14 -19.24
N ASP A 305 -3.06 17.75 -20.38
CA ASP A 305 -1.77 17.55 -21.06
C ASP A 305 -0.60 18.07 -20.20
N CYS A 306 0.64 17.68 -20.49
CA CYS A 306 1.81 18.00 -19.68
C CYS A 306 2.05 19.51 -19.50
N ASP A 307 1.50 20.36 -20.35
CA ASP A 307 1.55 21.82 -20.23
C ASP A 307 0.45 22.40 -19.34
N GLY A 308 -0.59 21.61 -19.03
CA GLY A 308 -1.68 21.96 -18.14
C GLY A 308 -2.97 22.38 -18.86
N HIS A 309 -3.10 22.11 -20.15
CA HIS A 309 -4.32 22.35 -20.90
C HIS A 309 -5.30 21.18 -20.77
N ASN A 310 -6.59 21.51 -20.72
CA ASN A 310 -7.65 20.51 -20.75
C ASN A 310 -7.66 19.78 -22.10
N VAL A 311 -7.68 18.46 -22.05
CA VAL A 311 -7.78 17.59 -23.23
C VAL A 311 -8.85 16.53 -23.02
N THR A 312 -9.44 16.01 -24.10
CA THR A 312 -10.55 15.04 -24.04
C THR A 312 -10.10 13.58 -24.21
N SER A 313 -8.83 13.36 -24.56
CA SER A 313 -8.25 12.05 -24.82
C SER A 313 -6.80 11.97 -24.32
N LEU A 314 -6.20 10.77 -24.40
CA LEU A 314 -4.80 10.54 -24.07
C LEU A 314 -3.90 11.10 -25.19
N GLN A 315 -3.64 12.41 -25.18
CA GLN A 315 -2.78 13.11 -26.16
C GLN A 315 -1.28 12.96 -25.86
N ASP A 316 -0.92 12.89 -24.58
CA ASP A 316 0.46 12.76 -24.10
C ASP A 316 0.58 11.94 -22.80
N THR A 317 1.78 11.89 -22.22
CA THR A 317 2.09 11.12 -21.00
C THR A 317 1.27 11.56 -19.79
N CYS A 318 0.88 12.84 -19.71
CA CYS A 318 0.23 13.43 -18.54
C CYS A 318 -1.30 13.48 -18.65
N SER A 319 -1.84 13.33 -19.85
CA SER A 319 -3.27 13.39 -20.21
C SER A 319 -4.08 12.13 -19.84
N PHE A 320 -3.80 11.52 -18.69
CA PHE A 320 -4.53 10.36 -18.18
C PHE A 320 -5.60 10.77 -17.16
N CYS A 321 -6.59 9.90 -16.97
CA CYS A 321 -7.61 10.07 -15.93
C CYS A 321 -7.98 8.76 -15.21
N GLY A 322 -7.22 7.71 -15.48
CA GLY A 322 -7.03 6.50 -14.68
C GLY A 322 -5.66 5.98 -15.12
N PRO A 323 -4.70 5.65 -14.23
CA PRO A 323 -4.67 5.54 -12.75
C PRO A 323 -4.75 6.88 -11.98
N LEU A 324 -4.51 6.90 -10.65
CA LEU A 324 -4.41 8.15 -9.87
C LEU A 324 -3.17 8.96 -10.29
N ALA A 325 -2.03 8.30 -10.45
CA ALA A 325 -0.78 8.96 -10.76
C ALA A 325 0.10 8.14 -11.72
N ARG A 326 0.99 8.85 -12.40
CA ARG A 326 2.05 8.29 -13.23
C ARG A 326 3.39 8.82 -12.75
N MET A 327 4.32 7.91 -12.53
CA MET A 327 5.72 8.25 -12.36
C MET A 327 6.52 7.87 -13.60
N PHE A 328 7.34 8.77 -14.13
CA PHE A 328 8.12 8.50 -15.33
C PHE A 328 9.42 9.28 -15.38
N HIS A 329 10.42 8.68 -16.03
CA HIS A 329 11.66 9.34 -16.43
C HIS A 329 11.67 9.72 -17.92
N GLN A 330 11.04 8.90 -18.76
CA GLN A 330 10.87 9.11 -20.20
C GLN A 330 9.37 9.17 -20.53
N TYR A 331 8.99 9.95 -21.52
CA TYR A 331 7.61 9.96 -22.00
C TYR A 331 7.22 8.59 -22.58
N GLY A 332 6.00 8.15 -22.23
CA GLY A 332 5.46 6.85 -22.63
C GLY A 332 6.04 5.63 -21.91
N GLU A 333 6.82 5.82 -20.84
CA GLU A 333 7.38 4.75 -19.99
C GLU A 333 7.08 5.07 -18.53
N TYR A 334 5.99 4.53 -18.01
CA TYR A 334 5.43 4.95 -16.73
C TYR A 334 5.27 3.80 -15.74
N VAL A 335 5.38 4.17 -14.47
CA VAL A 335 4.85 3.41 -13.34
C VAL A 335 3.48 4.01 -13.02
N ASP A 336 2.42 3.26 -13.30
CA ASP A 336 1.03 3.61 -13.01
C ASP A 336 0.70 3.29 -11.55
N ILE A 337 0.07 4.24 -10.86
CA ILE A 337 -0.19 4.19 -9.41
C ILE A 337 -1.69 4.24 -9.16
N TYR A 338 -2.26 3.08 -8.80
CA TYR A 338 -3.68 2.88 -8.55
C TYR A 338 -4.03 3.04 -7.06
N LEU A 339 -5.27 3.41 -6.79
CA LEU A 339 -5.81 3.48 -5.44
C LEU A 339 -6.57 2.22 -5.07
N VAL A 340 -6.27 1.72 -3.87
CA VAL A 340 -7.06 0.69 -3.21
C VAL A 340 -7.54 1.22 -1.87
N HIS A 341 -8.83 1.13 -1.62
CA HIS A 341 -9.48 1.60 -0.40
C HIS A 341 -9.83 0.41 0.48
N LEU A 342 -9.71 0.56 1.81
CA LEU A 342 -10.40 -0.32 2.74
C LEU A 342 -11.76 0.28 3.04
N GLU A 343 -12.82 -0.45 2.78
CA GLU A 343 -14.18 0.07 2.80
C GLU A 343 -15.07 -0.71 3.75
N VAL A 344 -15.89 0.03 4.50
CA VAL A 344 -17.04 -0.50 5.22
C VAL A 344 -18.28 -0.08 4.47
N ARG A 345 -19.05 -1.04 3.98
CA ARG A 345 -20.38 -0.77 3.42
C ARG A 345 -21.42 -0.88 4.52
N VAL A 346 -22.34 0.07 4.54
CA VAL A 346 -23.47 0.10 5.47
C VAL A 346 -24.79 0.27 4.72
N ASP A 347 -25.87 -0.22 5.31
CA ASP A 347 -27.23 0.00 4.81
C ASP A 347 -27.77 1.40 5.19
N VAL A 348 -29.01 1.69 4.78
CA VAL A 348 -29.72 2.93 5.12
C VAL A 348 -29.89 3.17 6.62
N ALA A 349 -29.86 2.12 7.44
CA ALA A 349 -29.94 2.17 8.90
C ALA A 349 -28.57 2.17 9.58
N ASN A 350 -27.48 2.40 8.82
CA ASN A 350 -26.10 2.31 9.25
C ASN A 350 -25.67 0.90 9.72
N ASN A 351 -26.41 -0.18 9.46
CA ASN A 351 -25.89 -1.50 9.80
C ASN A 351 -24.69 -1.83 8.90
N PRO A 352 -23.55 -2.26 9.45
CA PRO A 352 -22.44 -2.74 8.64
C PRO A 352 -22.85 -4.04 7.93
N ILE A 353 -22.66 -4.05 6.60
CA ILE A 353 -23.06 -5.17 5.75
C ILE A 353 -21.86 -5.89 5.14
N GLU A 354 -20.78 -5.17 4.84
CA GLU A 354 -19.60 -5.71 4.17
C GLU A 354 -18.35 -4.94 4.60
N PHE A 355 -17.22 -5.63 4.66
CA PHE A 355 -15.92 -5.03 4.92
C PHE A 355 -14.82 -5.73 4.12
N GLY A 356 -13.91 -4.93 3.55
CA GLY A 356 -12.74 -5.43 2.82
C GLY A 356 -12.08 -4.34 2.00
N TYR A 357 -11.50 -4.69 0.86
CA TYR A 357 -10.88 -3.72 -0.05
C TYR A 357 -11.69 -3.50 -1.32
N PHE A 358 -11.63 -2.28 -1.84
CA PHE A 358 -12.14 -1.85 -3.12
C PHE A 358 -10.98 -1.30 -3.96
N ASP A 359 -10.81 -1.78 -5.18
CA ASP A 359 -9.77 -1.31 -6.11
C ASP A 359 -10.41 -0.43 -7.18
N GLU A 360 -10.04 0.85 -7.20
CA GLU A 360 -10.61 1.84 -8.13
C GLU A 360 -10.31 1.51 -9.60
N GLY A 361 -9.22 0.78 -9.88
CA GLY A 361 -8.90 0.34 -11.24
C GLY A 361 -9.77 -0.82 -11.72
N MET A 362 -10.55 -1.45 -10.84
CA MET A 362 -11.51 -2.48 -11.21
C MET A 362 -12.91 -1.85 -11.31
N ASP A 363 -13.50 -1.86 -12.51
CA ASP A 363 -14.89 -1.43 -12.74
C ASP A 363 -15.87 -2.48 -12.18
N ARG A 364 -15.92 -2.61 -10.85
CA ARG A 364 -16.74 -3.59 -10.13
C ARG A 364 -17.27 -3.00 -8.84
N ASP A 365 -18.58 -3.13 -8.62
CA ASP A 365 -19.24 -2.72 -7.37
C ASP A 365 -19.11 -3.79 -6.26
N ARG A 366 -17.92 -4.38 -6.07
CA ARG A 366 -17.70 -5.43 -5.08
C ARG A 366 -16.49 -5.14 -4.21
N VAL A 367 -16.66 -5.36 -2.90
CA VAL A 367 -15.56 -5.39 -1.94
C VAL A 367 -15.04 -6.81 -1.83
N GLU A 368 -13.73 -6.97 -1.88
CA GLU A 368 -13.07 -8.27 -1.73
C GLU A 368 -12.40 -8.38 -0.35
N PRO A 369 -12.20 -9.58 0.22
CA PRO A 369 -11.60 -9.72 1.54
C PRO A 369 -10.21 -9.08 1.63
N ALA A 370 -9.98 -8.32 2.70
CA ALA A 370 -8.70 -7.64 2.93
C ALA A 370 -7.52 -8.62 2.97
N SER A 371 -7.75 -9.87 3.38
CA SER A 371 -6.73 -10.95 3.42
C SER A 371 -6.14 -11.34 2.06
N VAL A 372 -6.76 -10.93 0.95
CA VAL A 372 -6.20 -11.10 -0.40
C VAL A 372 -4.96 -10.22 -0.57
N ILE A 373 -5.01 -8.98 -0.06
CA ILE A 373 -3.91 -8.03 -0.17
C ILE A 373 -3.01 -8.08 1.07
N PHE A 374 -3.60 -8.08 2.27
CA PHE A 374 -2.88 -7.87 3.52
C PHE A 374 -2.79 -9.14 4.39
N PRO A 375 -1.71 -9.28 5.19
CA PRO A 375 -0.51 -8.46 5.17
C PRO A 375 0.27 -8.65 3.87
N LEU A 376 0.97 -7.60 3.41
CA LEU A 376 1.77 -7.71 2.19
C LEU A 376 2.89 -8.76 2.35
N ARG A 377 3.24 -9.42 1.24
CA ARG A 377 4.39 -10.34 1.16
C ARG A 377 5.49 -9.81 0.23
N THR A 378 6.61 -10.52 0.16
CA THR A 378 7.70 -10.17 -0.77
C THR A 378 7.59 -10.98 -2.06
N CYS A 379 7.59 -10.30 -3.20
CA CYS A 379 7.71 -10.91 -4.53
C CYS A 379 9.00 -10.48 -5.23
N LYS A 380 9.34 -11.17 -6.32
CA LYS A 380 10.44 -10.81 -7.22
C LYS A 380 9.90 -10.19 -8.50
N TYR A 381 10.41 -9.04 -8.89
CA TYR A 381 10.06 -8.39 -10.16
C TYR A 381 11.27 -7.70 -10.75
N MET A 382 11.68 -8.11 -11.95
CA MET A 382 12.86 -7.60 -12.66
C MET A 382 14.14 -7.60 -11.79
N GLY A 383 14.28 -8.61 -10.94
CA GLY A 383 15.40 -8.75 -10.00
C GLY A 383 15.29 -7.93 -8.71
N LEU A 384 14.27 -7.08 -8.56
CA LEU A 384 13.96 -6.38 -7.30
C LEU A 384 13.16 -7.28 -6.37
N SER A 385 13.32 -7.09 -5.06
CA SER A 385 12.38 -7.56 -4.05
C SER A 385 11.37 -6.45 -3.79
N VAL A 386 10.11 -6.69 -4.10
CA VAL A 386 9.03 -5.71 -4.04
C VAL A 386 7.86 -6.24 -3.20
N PRO A 387 7.05 -5.37 -2.57
CA PRO A 387 5.84 -5.79 -1.89
C PRO A 387 4.78 -6.22 -2.91
N CYS A 388 4.05 -7.28 -2.61
CA CYS A 388 2.92 -7.79 -3.40
C CYS A 388 1.79 -8.25 -2.48
N PRO A 389 0.56 -8.46 -3.02
CA PRO A 389 -0.56 -9.00 -2.26
C PRO A 389 -0.22 -10.31 -1.53
N ASN A 390 -0.87 -10.54 -0.39
CA ASN A 390 -0.76 -11.77 0.40
C ASN A 390 -1.10 -13.03 -0.42
N ASP A 391 -2.17 -12.95 -1.21
CA ASP A 391 -2.66 -13.99 -2.11
C ASP A 391 -2.74 -13.47 -3.56
N PRO A 392 -1.61 -13.46 -4.29
CA PRO A 392 -1.58 -13.02 -5.68
C PRO A 392 -2.42 -13.86 -6.61
N GLU A 393 -2.59 -15.16 -6.35
CA GLU A 393 -3.39 -16.03 -7.21
C GLU A 393 -4.85 -15.59 -7.16
N ARG A 394 -5.40 -15.42 -5.96
CA ARG A 394 -6.76 -14.92 -5.81
C ARG A 394 -6.94 -13.52 -6.38
N PHE A 395 -5.97 -12.63 -6.19
CA PHE A 395 -6.00 -11.30 -6.81
C PHE A 395 -6.00 -11.39 -8.34
N LEU A 396 -5.09 -12.17 -8.94
CA LEU A 396 -4.96 -12.32 -10.39
C LEU A 396 -6.18 -13.04 -11.00
N THR A 397 -6.76 -14.04 -10.32
CA THR A 397 -8.02 -14.66 -10.72
C THR A 397 -9.15 -13.63 -10.73
N SER A 398 -9.21 -12.74 -9.74
CA SER A 398 -10.20 -11.66 -9.74
C SER A 398 -10.01 -10.74 -10.95
N VAL A 399 -8.79 -10.32 -11.27
CA VAL A 399 -8.51 -9.39 -12.37
C VAL A 399 -8.70 -10.03 -13.75
N TYR A 400 -8.12 -11.21 -13.98
CA TYR A 400 -7.94 -11.80 -15.30
C TYR A 400 -8.75 -13.09 -15.54
N GLY A 401 -9.44 -13.61 -14.51
CA GLY A 401 -10.17 -14.88 -14.55
C GLY A 401 -9.31 -16.10 -14.19
N GLU A 402 -9.94 -17.28 -14.11
CA GLU A 402 -9.29 -18.54 -13.70
C GLU A 402 -8.09 -18.94 -14.58
N GLU A 403 -8.09 -18.49 -15.83
CA GLU A 403 -7.01 -18.77 -16.79
C GLU A 403 -5.88 -17.74 -16.77
N PHE A 404 -5.81 -16.88 -15.74
CA PHE A 404 -4.81 -15.80 -15.65
C PHE A 404 -3.37 -16.31 -15.85
N ALA A 405 -3.07 -17.55 -15.47
CA ALA A 405 -1.75 -18.14 -15.63
C ALA A 405 -1.34 -18.26 -17.11
N LEU A 406 -2.30 -18.43 -18.03
CA LEU A 406 -2.07 -18.57 -19.46
C LEU A 406 -1.84 -17.18 -20.11
N PRO A 407 -0.74 -16.98 -20.84
CA PRO A 407 -0.51 -15.73 -21.57
C PRO A 407 -1.58 -15.50 -22.63
N ARG A 408 -2.05 -14.25 -22.74
CA ARG A 408 -2.96 -13.81 -23.80
C ARG A 408 -2.38 -14.01 -25.20
N SER A 409 -1.05 -13.85 -25.32
CA SER A 409 -0.33 -14.11 -26.57
C SER A 409 0.85 -15.01 -26.30
N ARG A 410 1.07 -15.96 -27.20
CA ARG A 410 2.25 -16.83 -27.20
C ARG A 410 3.03 -16.64 -28.49
N CYS A 411 4.33 -16.81 -28.43
CA CYS A 411 5.20 -16.64 -29.58
C CYS A 411 5.44 -17.98 -30.28
N SER A 412 5.25 -18.00 -31.60
CA SER A 412 5.71 -19.10 -32.44
C SER A 412 7.21 -18.93 -32.72
N GLN A 413 8.01 -19.94 -32.36
CA GLN A 413 9.43 -19.97 -32.70
C GLN A 413 9.68 -20.34 -34.17
N GLU A 414 8.67 -20.75 -34.92
CA GLU A 414 8.76 -21.00 -36.37
C GLU A 414 8.69 -19.67 -37.13
N THR A 415 7.82 -18.76 -36.70
CA THR A 415 7.60 -17.46 -37.36
C THR A 415 8.36 -16.31 -36.70
N GLY A 416 8.63 -16.41 -35.39
CA GLY A 416 9.15 -15.33 -34.55
C GLY A 416 8.09 -14.29 -34.17
N SER A 417 6.79 -14.64 -34.25
CA SER A 417 5.67 -13.71 -34.03
C SER A 417 4.79 -14.14 -32.85
N TRP A 418 4.27 -13.15 -32.14
CA TRP A 418 3.20 -13.33 -31.16
C TRP A 418 1.88 -13.62 -31.87
N THR A 419 1.14 -14.59 -31.34
CA THR A 419 -0.19 -15.02 -31.79
C THR A 419 -1.17 -14.96 -30.65
#